data_AF-A1ATQ3-F1
#
_entry.id   AF-A1ATQ3-F1
#
_cell.length_a   1.000
_cell.length_b   1.000
_cell.length_c   1.000
_cell.angle_alpha   90.00
_cell.angle_beta   90.00
_cell.angle_gamma   90.00
#
_symmetry.space_group_name_H-M   'P 1'
#
loop_
_entity.id
_entity.type
_entity.pdbx_description
1 polymer ?
#
loop_
_entity_poly.entity_id
_entity_poly.type
_entity_poly.pdbx_seq_one_letter_code
_entity_poly.pdbx_strand_id
1 'polypeptide(L)'
;MDKTTHKELVRKLRAYNAERDLRFAAWEESGYDHLMTPQYHPMPPELAELACGAKTRTGTPCKRKDIYSNGRCKFHGGLSTGPTTEEGKRKAAMNGVRPKKKRSL
;
A
#
# COMPACT_ATOMS: atom_id res chain seq x y z
N MET A 1 -21.66 -10.11 11.68
CA MET A 1 -20.27 -10.41 11.29
C MET A 1 -19.64 -9.12 10.80
N ASP A 2 -18.77 -8.55 11.61
CA ASP A 2 -18.13 -7.27 11.31
C ASP A 2 -17.25 -7.43 10.06
N LYS A 3 -17.54 -6.67 9.00
CA LYS A 3 -16.80 -6.76 7.75
C LYS A 3 -15.57 -5.89 7.89
N THR A 4 -14.40 -6.50 8.12
CA THR A 4 -13.12 -5.78 8.14
C THR A 4 -13.01 -4.89 6.90
N THR A 5 -12.79 -3.62 7.13
CA THR A 5 -12.76 -2.61 6.09
C THR A 5 -11.47 -2.69 5.28
N HIS A 6 -11.49 -2.19 4.04
CA HIS A 6 -10.29 -2.09 3.20
C HIS A 6 -9.14 -1.38 3.93
N LYS A 7 -9.45 -0.30 4.67
CA LYS A 7 -8.45 0.48 5.43
C LYS A 7 -7.78 -0.34 6.53
N GLU A 8 -8.51 -1.19 7.23
CA GLU A 8 -7.96 -2.05 8.28
C GLU A 8 -7.06 -3.13 7.69
N LEU A 9 -7.45 -3.74 6.57
CA LEU A 9 -6.59 -4.68 5.85
C LEU A 9 -5.29 -4.01 5.36
N VAL A 10 -5.36 -2.76 4.86
CA VAL A 10 -4.15 -2.01 4.50
C VAL A 10 -3.29 -1.71 5.73
N ARG A 11 -3.87 -1.39 6.89
CA ARG A 11 -3.11 -1.19 8.13
C ARG A 11 -2.38 -2.46 8.55
N LYS A 12 -3.07 -3.61 8.49
CA LYS A 12 -2.47 -4.94 8.74
C LYS A 12 -1.34 -5.26 7.74
N LEU A 13 -1.55 -4.99 6.45
CA LEU A 13 -0.51 -5.17 5.42
C LEU A 13 0.74 -4.34 5.71
N ARG A 14 0.58 -3.09 6.13
CA ARG A 14 1.72 -2.23 6.51
C ARG A 14 2.48 -2.78 7.70
N ALA A 15 1.77 -3.26 8.73
CA ALA A 15 2.40 -3.85 9.90
C ALA A 15 3.19 -5.13 9.53
N TYR A 16 2.58 -6.02 8.75
CA TYR A 16 3.24 -7.23 8.24
C TYR A 16 4.51 -6.91 7.43
N ASN A 17 4.42 -5.94 6.51
CA ASN A 17 5.58 -5.54 5.71
C ASN A 17 6.67 -4.87 6.57
N ALA A 18 6.30 -4.02 7.53
CA ALA A 18 7.26 -3.39 8.44
C ALA A 18 8.00 -4.42 9.30
N GLU A 19 7.29 -5.41 9.83
CA GLU A 19 7.90 -6.50 10.60
C GLU A 19 8.86 -7.33 9.75
N ARG A 20 8.46 -7.67 8.51
CA ARG A 20 9.34 -8.31 7.55
C ARG A 20 10.59 -7.45 7.29
N ASP A 21 10.42 -6.17 7.03
CA ASP A 21 11.53 -5.26 6.72
C ASP A 21 12.51 -5.18 7.91
N LEU A 22 12.03 -5.17 9.16
CA LEU A 22 12.87 -5.25 10.37
C LEU A 22 13.67 -6.56 10.45
N ARG A 23 13.06 -7.72 10.15
CA ARG A 23 13.78 -9.00 10.15
C ARG A 23 14.88 -9.04 9.09
N PHE A 24 14.61 -8.50 7.90
CA PHE A 24 15.60 -8.42 6.84
C PHE A 24 16.70 -7.41 7.16
N ALA A 25 16.38 -6.29 7.80
CA ALA A 25 17.39 -5.33 8.26
C ALA A 25 18.34 -5.95 9.30
N ALA A 26 17.83 -6.77 10.23
CA ALA A 26 18.68 -7.48 11.19
C ALA A 26 19.62 -8.48 10.49
N TRP A 27 19.15 -9.16 9.45
CA TRP A 27 20.00 -10.06 8.65
C TRP A 27 21.06 -9.29 7.85
N GLU A 28 20.70 -8.15 7.26
CA GLU A 28 21.66 -7.26 6.60
C GLU A 28 22.72 -6.76 7.59
N GLU A 29 22.33 -6.34 8.80
CA GLU A 29 23.24 -5.90 9.87
C GLU A 29 24.19 -7.02 10.32
N SER A 30 23.75 -8.27 10.30
CA SER A 30 24.62 -9.44 10.57
C SER A 30 25.67 -9.69 9.49
N GLY A 31 25.67 -8.92 8.39
CA GLY A 31 26.49 -9.20 7.22
C GLY A 31 25.98 -10.39 6.42
N TYR A 32 24.67 -10.64 6.48
CA TYR A 32 24.02 -11.81 5.89
C TYR A 32 24.49 -13.15 6.48
N ASP A 33 24.79 -13.19 7.78
CA ASP A 33 25.11 -14.43 8.48
C ASP A 33 23.98 -15.45 8.27
N HIS A 34 24.33 -16.64 7.79
CA HIS A 34 23.37 -17.71 7.56
C HIS A 34 22.68 -18.15 8.86
N LEU A 35 23.32 -18.00 10.03
CA LEU A 35 22.71 -18.27 11.33
C LEU A 35 21.59 -17.26 11.69
N MET A 36 21.65 -16.06 11.11
CA MET A 36 20.67 -14.99 11.29
C MET A 36 19.70 -14.87 10.12
N THR A 37 19.64 -15.88 9.24
CA THR A 37 18.69 -15.90 8.12
C THR A 37 17.26 -15.70 8.65
N PRO A 38 16.49 -14.74 8.10
CA PRO A 38 15.14 -14.47 8.56
C PRO A 38 14.25 -15.71 8.43
N GLN A 39 13.60 -16.08 9.53
CA GLN A 39 12.62 -17.16 9.49
C GLN A 39 11.43 -16.78 8.59
N TYR A 40 10.88 -17.79 7.89
CA TYR A 40 9.68 -17.60 7.08
C TYR A 40 8.49 -17.25 7.97
N HIS A 41 7.94 -16.07 7.78
CA HIS A 41 6.68 -15.67 8.37
C HIS A 41 5.60 -15.63 7.28
N PRO A 42 4.61 -16.54 7.30
CA PRO A 42 3.58 -16.56 6.27
C PRO A 42 2.73 -15.29 6.30
N MET A 43 2.22 -14.90 5.14
CA MET A 43 1.25 -13.81 5.04
C MET A 43 -0.11 -14.27 5.58
N PRO A 44 -0.77 -13.48 6.45
CA PRO A 44 -2.14 -13.76 6.89
C PRO A 44 -3.11 -13.95 5.71
N PRO A 45 -4.01 -14.96 5.74
CA PRO A 45 -4.91 -15.25 4.62
C PRO A 45 -5.81 -14.06 4.22
N GLU A 46 -6.23 -13.23 5.17
CA GLU A 46 -7.05 -12.05 4.85
C GLU A 46 -6.30 -10.99 4.02
N LEU A 47 -4.97 -10.99 4.05
CA LEU A 47 -4.14 -10.10 3.26
C LEU A 47 -3.87 -10.65 1.86
N ALA A 48 -3.85 -11.98 1.70
CA ALA A 48 -3.71 -12.62 0.39
C ALA A 48 -4.88 -12.28 -0.55
N GLU A 49 -6.07 -12.05 0.02
CA GLU A 49 -7.27 -11.66 -0.72
C GLU A 49 -7.43 -10.15 -0.92
N LEU A 50 -6.54 -9.32 -0.37
CA LEU A 50 -6.65 -7.87 -0.44
C LEU A 50 -6.45 -7.35 -1.87
N ALA A 51 -7.49 -6.75 -2.43
CA ALA A 51 -7.44 -6.08 -3.73
C ALA A 51 -7.13 -4.58 -3.60
N CYS A 52 -6.66 -3.97 -4.69
CA CYS A 52 -6.33 -2.55 -4.76
C CYS A 52 -7.51 -1.63 -4.37
N GLY A 53 -8.74 -1.96 -4.79
CA GLY A 53 -9.97 -1.25 -4.40
C GLY A 53 -10.12 0.19 -4.93
N ALA A 54 -9.12 0.74 -5.62
CA ALA A 54 -9.21 2.09 -6.21
C ALA A 54 -10.30 2.16 -7.29
N LYS A 55 -10.99 3.30 -7.39
CA LYS A 55 -12.02 3.50 -8.42
C LYS A 55 -11.37 3.57 -9.81
N THR A 56 -11.76 2.66 -10.69
CA THR A 56 -11.30 2.65 -12.09
C THR A 56 -11.99 3.76 -12.91
N ARG A 57 -11.53 3.95 -14.15
CA ARG A 57 -12.12 4.91 -15.09
C ARG A 57 -13.60 4.63 -15.40
N THR A 58 -14.04 3.37 -15.35
CA THR A 58 -15.45 2.98 -15.55
C THR A 58 -16.26 3.02 -14.25
N GLY A 59 -15.64 3.42 -13.14
CA GLY A 59 -16.31 3.64 -11.86
C GLY A 59 -16.38 2.43 -10.94
N THR A 60 -15.93 1.26 -11.38
CA THR A 60 -15.88 0.03 -10.57
C THR A 60 -14.59 -0.04 -9.72
N PRO A 61 -14.56 -0.80 -8.62
CA PRO A 61 -13.33 -1.01 -7.84
C PRO A 61 -12.28 -1.84 -8.59
N CYS A 62 -11.01 -1.47 -8.43
CA CYS A 62 -9.88 -2.21 -9.00
C CYS A 62 -9.71 -3.57 -8.30
N LYS A 63 -9.68 -4.64 -9.09
CA LYS A 63 -9.59 -6.05 -8.64
C LYS A 63 -8.17 -6.62 -8.56
N ARG A 64 -7.14 -5.82 -8.91
CA ARG A 64 -5.73 -6.27 -8.89
C ARG A 64 -5.28 -6.61 -7.46
N LYS A 65 -4.62 -7.76 -7.29
CA LYS A 65 -4.03 -8.24 -6.02
C LYS A 65 -2.52 -7.99 -5.92
N ASP A 66 -1.85 -7.61 -7.00
CA ASP A 66 -0.47 -7.13 -7.00
C ASP A 66 -0.39 -5.71 -6.41
N ILE A 67 -0.57 -5.64 -5.09
CA ILE A 67 -0.62 -4.40 -4.31
C ILE A 67 0.67 -4.22 -3.49
N TYR A 68 1.00 -2.96 -3.24
CA TYR A 68 2.15 -2.56 -2.44
C TYR A 68 1.70 -2.23 -1.01
N SER A 69 2.64 -1.90 -0.10
CA SER A 69 2.37 -1.60 1.31
C SER A 69 1.32 -0.49 1.52
N ASN A 70 1.10 0.38 0.54
CA ASN A 70 0.05 1.41 0.61
C ASN A 70 -1.36 0.90 0.26
N GLY A 71 -1.51 -0.38 -0.10
CA GLY A 71 -2.78 -1.01 -0.48
C GLY A 71 -3.22 -0.74 -1.91
N ARG A 72 -2.33 -0.25 -2.78
CA ARG A 72 -2.63 0.07 -4.18
C ARG A 72 -1.71 -0.68 -5.14
N CYS A 73 -2.21 -0.96 -6.34
CA CYS A 73 -1.41 -1.58 -7.40
C CYS A 73 -0.58 -0.53 -8.14
N LYS A 74 0.36 -0.98 -9.00
CA LYS A 74 1.25 -0.08 -9.77
C LYS A 74 0.51 1.00 -10.57
N PHE A 75 -0.68 0.70 -11.09
CA PHE A 75 -1.49 1.63 -11.90
C PHE A 75 -2.27 2.66 -11.07
N HIS A 76 -2.41 2.44 -9.76
CA HIS A 76 -3.13 3.33 -8.85
C HIS A 76 -2.22 3.87 -7.75
N GLY A 77 -0.93 4.06 -8.06
CA GLY A 77 0.03 4.69 -7.16
C GLY A 77 0.71 3.74 -6.16
N GLY A 78 0.62 2.42 -6.35
CA GLY A 78 1.29 1.44 -5.49
C GLY A 78 2.79 1.67 -5.33
N LEU A 79 3.46 2.02 -6.44
CA LEU A 79 4.88 2.36 -6.49
C LEU A 79 5.18 3.83 -6.20
N SER A 80 4.15 4.66 -6.00
CA SER A 80 4.37 6.09 -5.76
C SER A 80 4.86 6.30 -4.33
N THR A 81 5.97 7.02 -4.19
CA THR A 81 6.49 7.52 -2.91
C THR A 81 5.84 8.84 -2.48
N GLY A 82 4.98 9.42 -3.34
CA GLY A 82 4.45 10.77 -3.17
C GLY A 82 5.53 11.86 -3.34
N PRO A 83 5.16 13.13 -3.16
CA PRO A 83 6.12 14.23 -3.15
C PRO A 83 6.99 14.19 -1.89
N THR A 84 8.31 14.22 -2.06
CA THR A 84 9.28 14.20 -0.96
C THR A 84 9.71 15.60 -0.51
N THR A 85 9.51 16.62 -1.35
CA THR A 85 9.83 18.03 -1.04
C THR A 85 8.62 18.79 -0.48
N GLU A 86 8.87 19.82 0.32
CA GLU A 86 7.82 20.68 0.86
C GLU A 86 7.01 21.38 -0.24
N GLU A 87 7.68 21.89 -1.27
CA GLU A 87 7.01 22.46 -2.45
C GLU A 87 6.09 21.44 -3.14
N GLY A 88 6.59 20.22 -3.34
CA GLY A 88 5.82 19.14 -3.95
C GLY A 88 4.58 18.76 -3.12
N LYS A 89 4.73 18.70 -1.80
CA LYS A 89 3.61 18.44 -0.86
C LYS A 89 2.57 19.55 -0.94
N ARG A 90 2.99 20.82 -0.94
CA ARG A 90 2.10 21.98 -1.10
C ARG A 90 1.33 21.92 -2.42
N LYS A 91 2.01 21.62 -3.52
CA LYS A 91 1.37 21.47 -4.84
C LYS A 91 0.36 20.32 -4.86
N ALA A 92 0.70 19.17 -4.29
CA ALA A 92 -0.21 18.04 -4.22
C ALA A 92 -1.47 18.34 -3.38
N ALA A 93 -1.33 19.04 -2.26
CA ALA A 93 -2.45 19.46 -1.42
C ALA A 93 -3.46 20.37 -2.17
N MET A 94 -2.97 21.22 -3.07
CA MET A 94 -3.81 22.09 -3.90
C MET A 94 -4.61 21.34 -5.00
N ASN A 95 -4.32 20.07 -5.29
CA ASN A 95 -5.06 19.34 -6.33
C ASN A 95 -6.52 19.03 -5.92
N GLY A 96 -6.81 18.97 -4.61
CA GLY A 96 -8.13 18.60 -4.09
C GLY A 96 -9.11 19.74 -3.89
N VAL A 97 -8.66 21.01 -3.94
CA VAL A 97 -9.48 22.16 -3.54
C VAL A 97 -10.47 22.62 -4.62
N ARG A 98 -10.28 22.22 -5.88
CA ARG A 98 -11.20 22.60 -6.96
C ARG A 98 -12.41 21.68 -6.97
N PRO A 99 -13.66 22.21 -6.91
CA PRO A 99 -14.84 21.38 -7.02
C PRO A 99 -14.86 20.67 -8.37
N LYS A 100 -15.19 19.36 -8.34
CA LYS A 100 -15.30 18.57 -9.57
C LYS A 100 -16.49 19.11 -10.37
N LYS A 101 -16.24 19.65 -11.57
CA LYS A 101 -17.32 20.02 -12.49
C LYS A 101 -18.19 18.79 -12.75
N LYS A 102 -19.51 18.91 -12.60
CA LYS A 102 -20.43 17.87 -13.06
C LYS A 102 -20.21 17.72 -14.56
N ARG A 103 -19.96 16.50 -15.03
CA ARG A 103 -19.95 16.22 -16.47
C ARG A 103 -21.38 16.44 -16.96
N SER A 104 -21.58 17.36 -17.90
CA SER A 104 -22.83 17.41 -18.67
C SER A 104 -22.95 16.09 -19.42
N LEU A 105 -24.18 15.54 -19.42
CA LEU A 105 -24.52 14.33 -20.18
C LEU A 105 -24.42 14.59 -21.68
#